data_AF-A0A3T1D3R6-F1
#
_entry.id   AF-A0A3T1D3R6-F1
#
_cell.length_a   1.000
_cell.length_b   1.000
_cell.length_c   1.000
_cell.angle_alpha   90.00
_cell.angle_beta   90.00
_cell.angle_gamma   90.00
#
_symmetry.space_group_name_H-M   'P 1'
#
loop_
_entity.id
_entity.type
_entity.pdbx_description
1 polymer ?
#
loop_
_entity_poly.entity_id
_entity_poly.type
_entity_poly.pdbx_seq_one_letter_code
_entity_poly.pdbx_strand_id
1 'polypeptide(L)'
;MTLWAMSSAQLYTGNDLTNLDSFGIGLLTNEEVIAVNQAGRPAHPVSTASNQQAWYANNGDGTYTVALVNLGSSAANVTVNWSDIGLNGAATVRDLWTHTDLGTFNTGYTSTSLPSHASRLLKVRASGGSVTANDDDTGIKYTGSWQRSYNRGLGDYLDDVHFTQTNNDYFEYNFNGTGIELITEKDSSQGNVDIYVDNVFKQTVNTYNATRQSQQTVYAISGLSNGSHKLKAVKKSGTYMLLDKLRFSVPSAILVNDTDGAITYSGTWIYNGSCGFGDYQDDVHYTQTNNDYAEYSFNGTGIELVTEKDSSQGNIDIYVDNVFKQTVNTYNATRQAQQTVYRISGLSSGSHTIKAVKKSGTYMLIDQFKVLSNKIQINDTDPGIIHSGAWSLNSNRGFGDYNNDVHFTQTNNDYFQYTFNGTGIELLTEKEAGQGDVDIYVDNVFKTTVSTYNATRLMNQVVYQITGLTPGSHTLKAVKKTGTYMLLDSLRVTP
;
A
#
# COMPACT_ATOMS: atom_id res chain seq x y z
N MET A 1 28.89 -7.50 -1.72
CA MET A 1 28.12 -6.37 -1.16
C MET A 1 26.69 -6.73 -0.80
N THR A 2 25.82 -7.16 -1.74
CA THR A 2 24.40 -7.48 -1.45
C THR A 2 24.20 -8.35 -0.20
N LEU A 3 24.91 -9.49 -0.10
CA LEU A 3 24.82 -10.39 1.06
C LEU A 3 25.18 -9.70 2.38
N TRP A 4 26.32 -9.00 2.44
CA TRP A 4 26.73 -8.26 3.64
C TRP A 4 25.74 -7.16 4.02
N ALA A 5 25.20 -6.45 3.03
CA ALA A 5 24.21 -5.41 3.26
C ALA A 5 22.93 -6.01 3.85
N MET A 6 22.33 -7.01 3.20
CA MET A 6 21.08 -7.60 3.66
C MET A 6 21.23 -8.38 4.98
N SER A 7 22.42 -8.88 5.31
CA SER A 7 22.68 -9.53 6.60
C SER A 7 22.95 -8.54 7.74
N SER A 8 22.91 -7.23 7.50
CA SER A 8 23.31 -6.20 8.48
C SER A 8 24.72 -6.44 9.06
N ALA A 9 25.62 -6.99 8.25
CA ALA A 9 26.98 -7.30 8.67
C ALA A 9 27.85 -6.04 8.74
N GLN A 10 28.92 -6.07 9.52
CA GLN A 10 29.93 -5.02 9.51
C GLN A 10 30.56 -4.92 8.11
N LEU A 11 30.69 -3.68 7.60
CA LEU A 11 31.30 -3.39 6.30
C LEU A 11 32.70 -2.83 6.50
N TYR A 12 33.72 -3.68 6.35
CA TYR A 12 35.12 -3.27 6.28
C TYR A 12 35.60 -3.38 4.84
N THR A 13 36.18 -2.31 4.31
CA THR A 13 36.84 -2.35 3.00
C THR A 13 38.31 -2.69 3.17
N GLY A 14 38.78 -3.66 2.38
CA GLY A 14 40.19 -4.01 2.29
C GLY A 14 40.94 -3.26 1.19
N ASN A 15 40.25 -2.39 0.44
CA ASN A 15 40.83 -1.63 -0.66
C ASN A 15 41.69 -0.46 -0.15
N ASP A 16 42.70 -0.09 -0.94
CA ASP A 16 43.36 1.21 -0.81
C ASP A 16 42.40 2.31 -1.30
N LEU A 17 41.87 3.09 -0.36
CA LEU A 17 40.90 4.15 -0.62
C LEU A 17 41.42 5.24 -1.58
N THR A 18 42.75 5.39 -1.73
CA THR A 18 43.35 6.38 -2.62
C THR A 18 43.35 5.96 -4.10
N ASN A 19 43.07 4.68 -4.37
CA ASN A 19 43.14 4.06 -5.70
C ASN A 19 41.80 3.43 -6.14
N LEU A 20 40.67 3.87 -5.57
CA LEU A 20 39.34 3.43 -5.99
C LEU A 20 38.95 4.05 -7.34
N ASP A 21 38.52 3.20 -8.28
CA ASP A 21 37.86 3.65 -9.50
C ASP A 21 36.40 4.04 -9.24
N SER A 22 35.73 4.58 -10.27
CA SER A 22 34.33 5.01 -10.15
C SER A 22 33.38 3.86 -9.80
N PHE A 23 33.69 2.63 -10.22
CA PHE A 23 32.89 1.46 -9.89
C PHE A 23 33.01 1.10 -8.39
N GLY A 24 34.24 1.05 -7.87
CA GLY A 24 34.52 0.82 -6.46
C GLY A 24 33.89 1.89 -5.56
N ILE A 25 33.97 3.17 -5.95
CA ILE A 25 33.26 4.25 -5.24
C ILE A 25 31.75 3.98 -5.25
N GLY A 26 31.17 3.68 -6.41
CA GLY A 26 29.72 3.42 -6.53
C GLY A 26 29.23 2.25 -5.67
N LEU A 27 30.05 1.21 -5.46
CA LEU A 27 29.74 0.11 -4.54
C LEU A 27 29.67 0.54 -3.07
N LEU A 28 30.47 1.54 -2.68
CA LEU A 28 30.64 1.97 -1.29
C LEU A 28 29.79 3.19 -0.92
N THR A 29 29.24 3.91 -1.89
CA THR A 29 28.47 5.15 -1.67
C THR A 29 27.00 5.05 -2.07
N ASN A 30 26.49 3.86 -2.41
CA ASN A 30 25.07 3.69 -2.69
C ASN A 30 24.25 3.77 -1.39
N GLU A 31 23.61 4.92 -1.16
CA GLU A 31 22.84 5.19 0.06
C GLU A 31 21.68 4.21 0.28
N GLU A 32 21.04 3.72 -0.78
CA GLU A 32 19.92 2.78 -0.65
C GLU A 32 20.39 1.40 -0.15
N VAL A 33 21.54 0.93 -0.65
CA VAL A 33 22.17 -0.33 -0.19
C VAL A 33 22.72 -0.19 1.23
N ILE A 34 23.31 0.97 1.55
CA ILE A 34 23.79 1.27 2.91
C ILE A 34 22.61 1.31 3.88
N ALA A 35 21.48 1.93 3.50
CA ALA A 35 20.29 1.99 4.34
C ALA A 35 19.76 0.60 4.69
N VAL A 36 19.81 -0.36 3.75
CA VAL A 36 19.49 -1.77 4.03
C VAL A 36 20.40 -2.34 5.13
N ASN A 37 21.71 -2.11 5.03
CA ASN A 37 22.67 -2.57 6.04
C ASN A 37 22.43 -1.94 7.41
N GLN A 38 22.14 -0.64 7.44
CA GLN A 38 21.95 0.13 8.66
C GLN A 38 20.57 -0.07 9.31
N ALA A 39 19.63 -0.73 8.62
CA ALA A 39 18.31 -1.03 9.16
C ALA A 39 18.33 -2.04 10.33
N GLY A 40 19.41 -2.82 10.47
CA GLY A 40 19.56 -3.79 11.56
C GLY A 40 18.54 -4.94 11.49
N ARG A 41 18.07 -5.26 10.28
CA ARG A 41 17.09 -6.31 10.00
C ARG A 41 17.70 -7.32 9.02
N PRO A 42 18.39 -8.36 9.52
CA PRO A 42 19.01 -9.37 8.67
C PRO A 42 17.96 -10.12 7.85
N ALA A 43 18.19 -10.24 6.54
CA ALA A 43 17.37 -11.05 5.66
C ALA A 43 17.63 -12.54 5.84
N HIS A 44 16.58 -13.35 5.67
CA HIS A 44 16.62 -14.81 5.68
C HIS A 44 16.10 -15.39 4.36
N PRO A 45 16.50 -16.61 3.98
CA PRO A 45 16.06 -17.21 2.72
C PRO A 45 14.61 -17.65 2.82
N VAL A 46 13.84 -17.49 1.73
CA VAL A 46 12.57 -18.21 1.54
C VAL A 46 12.83 -19.72 1.50
N SER A 47 13.86 -20.13 0.76
CA SER A 47 14.36 -21.50 0.72
C SER A 47 15.80 -21.54 0.25
N THR A 48 16.59 -22.47 0.81
CA THR A 48 17.95 -22.78 0.37
C THR A 48 18.04 -24.09 -0.40
N ALA A 49 16.89 -24.69 -0.77
CA ALA A 49 16.85 -26.00 -1.43
C ALA A 49 17.40 -25.99 -2.87
N SER A 50 17.50 -24.80 -3.49
CA SER A 50 18.02 -24.63 -4.84
C SER A 50 19.13 -23.58 -4.91
N ASN A 51 19.81 -23.52 -6.05
CA ASN A 51 20.82 -22.51 -6.35
C ASN A 51 20.21 -21.14 -6.68
N GLN A 52 18.90 -21.05 -6.98
CA GLN A 52 18.19 -19.80 -7.19
C GLN A 52 17.42 -19.48 -5.93
N GLN A 53 17.84 -18.44 -5.22
CA GLN A 53 17.35 -18.14 -3.88
C GLN A 53 16.77 -16.72 -3.83
N ALA A 54 15.61 -16.61 -3.21
CA ALA A 54 15.08 -15.35 -2.72
C ALA A 54 15.36 -15.25 -1.22
N TRP A 55 15.91 -14.12 -0.80
CA TRP A 55 16.13 -13.75 0.60
C TRP A 55 15.30 -12.51 0.90
N TYR A 56 14.74 -12.40 2.10
CA TYR A 56 13.94 -11.25 2.46
C TYR A 56 14.07 -10.84 3.92
N ALA A 57 13.83 -9.56 4.20
CA ALA A 57 13.55 -9.03 5.52
C ALA A 57 12.32 -8.13 5.45
N ASN A 58 11.37 -8.31 6.37
CA ASN A 58 10.28 -7.36 6.58
C ASN A 58 10.81 -6.16 7.37
N ASN A 59 10.60 -4.95 6.85
CA ASN A 59 11.07 -3.72 7.49
C ASN A 59 10.08 -3.15 8.52
N GLY A 60 8.87 -3.73 8.62
CA GLY A 60 7.80 -3.33 9.56
C GLY A 60 6.95 -2.15 9.10
N ASP A 61 7.30 -1.51 7.97
CA ASP A 61 6.62 -0.32 7.44
C ASP A 61 5.82 -0.60 6.15
N GLY A 62 5.52 -1.88 5.89
CA GLY A 62 4.95 -2.34 4.62
C GLY A 62 5.97 -2.46 3.49
N THR A 63 7.26 -2.26 3.78
CA THR A 63 8.35 -2.53 2.84
C THR A 63 9.16 -3.77 3.23
N TYR A 64 9.79 -4.36 2.23
CA TYR A 64 10.68 -5.49 2.37
C TYR A 64 12.00 -5.19 1.68
N THR A 65 13.08 -5.64 2.29
CA THR A 65 14.35 -5.85 1.59
C THR A 65 14.27 -7.23 0.96
N VAL A 66 14.51 -7.35 -0.35
CA VAL A 66 14.54 -8.64 -1.04
C VAL A 66 15.83 -8.77 -1.85
N ALA A 67 16.53 -9.88 -1.73
CA ALA A 67 17.63 -10.21 -2.63
C ALA A 67 17.31 -11.45 -3.46
N LEU A 68 17.55 -11.36 -4.75
CA LEU A 68 17.49 -12.49 -5.67
C LEU A 68 18.92 -12.89 -6.01
N VAL A 69 19.28 -14.15 -5.75
CA VAL A 69 20.66 -14.63 -5.87
C VAL A 69 20.68 -15.89 -6.74
N ASN A 70 21.54 -15.89 -7.76
CA ASN A 70 21.83 -17.07 -8.57
C ASN A 70 23.20 -17.64 -8.18
N LEU A 71 23.21 -18.69 -7.38
CA LEU A 71 24.41 -19.43 -6.98
C LEU A 71 24.84 -20.48 -8.02
N GLY A 72 24.04 -20.69 -9.08
CA GLY A 72 24.30 -21.66 -10.13
C GLY A 72 25.38 -21.19 -11.11
N SER A 73 25.85 -22.12 -11.94
CA SER A 73 26.92 -21.89 -12.92
C SER A 73 26.45 -21.35 -14.28
N SER A 74 25.16 -21.02 -14.42
CA SER A 74 24.55 -20.52 -15.67
C SER A 74 23.53 -19.44 -15.36
N ALA A 75 23.18 -18.61 -16.35
CA ALA A 75 22.09 -17.67 -16.22
C ALA A 75 20.77 -18.40 -15.92
N ALA A 76 19.97 -17.84 -15.02
CA ALA A 76 18.70 -18.43 -14.59
C ALA A 76 17.69 -17.34 -14.20
N ASN A 77 16.41 -17.68 -14.22
CA ASN A 77 15.38 -16.84 -13.61
C ASN A 77 15.38 -17.09 -12.11
N VAL A 78 15.20 -16.03 -11.32
CA VAL A 78 15.04 -16.10 -9.87
C VAL A 78 13.78 -15.35 -9.50
N THR A 79 12.91 -15.99 -8.72
CA THR A 79 11.57 -15.49 -8.41
C THR A 79 11.40 -15.34 -6.90
N VAL A 80 10.70 -14.28 -6.50
CA VAL A 80 10.10 -14.11 -5.18
C VAL A 80 8.59 -14.00 -5.37
N ASN A 81 7.82 -14.83 -4.66
CA ASN A 81 6.38 -14.67 -4.59
C ASN A 81 6.01 -13.85 -3.35
N TRP A 82 5.03 -12.97 -3.47
CA TRP A 82 4.53 -12.16 -2.35
C TRP A 82 4.02 -13.02 -1.19
N SER A 83 3.33 -14.11 -1.50
CA SER A 83 2.84 -15.07 -0.50
C SER A 83 3.95 -15.67 0.35
N ASP A 84 5.12 -15.91 -0.22
CA ASP A 84 6.24 -16.59 0.45
C ASP A 84 6.94 -15.69 1.47
N ILE A 85 6.75 -14.37 1.35
CA ILE A 85 7.32 -13.36 2.24
C ILE A 85 6.26 -12.68 3.13
N GLY A 86 5.03 -13.20 3.14
CA GLY A 86 3.95 -12.66 3.97
C GLY A 86 3.22 -11.43 3.40
N LEU A 87 3.47 -11.07 2.13
CA LEU A 87 2.80 -9.96 1.45
C LEU A 87 1.55 -10.46 0.72
N ASN A 88 0.39 -9.87 1.03
CA ASN A 88 -0.87 -10.09 0.32
C ASN A 88 -1.34 -8.78 -0.33
N GLY A 89 -1.36 -8.73 -1.66
CA GLY A 89 -1.66 -7.53 -2.43
C GLY A 89 -0.59 -7.23 -3.47
N ALA A 90 -0.82 -6.19 -4.27
CA ALA A 90 0.17 -5.71 -5.22
C ALA A 90 1.31 -4.98 -4.50
N ALA A 91 2.49 -4.98 -5.11
CA ALA A 91 3.67 -4.28 -4.58
C ALA A 91 4.50 -3.63 -5.69
N THR A 92 5.07 -2.48 -5.38
CA THR A 92 6.09 -1.84 -6.21
C THR A 92 7.46 -2.45 -5.93
N VAL A 93 8.29 -2.53 -6.96
CA VAL A 93 9.65 -3.08 -6.88
C VAL A 93 10.65 -2.05 -7.38
N ARG A 94 11.69 -1.79 -6.58
CA ARG A 94 12.80 -0.92 -6.92
C ARG A 94 14.12 -1.68 -6.82
N ASP A 95 14.96 -1.60 -7.85
CA ASP A 95 16.34 -2.09 -7.80
C ASP A 95 17.25 -1.03 -7.17
N LEU A 96 17.82 -1.38 -6.03
CA LEU A 96 18.62 -0.47 -5.22
C LEU A 96 19.98 -0.18 -5.84
N TRP A 97 20.53 -1.12 -6.62
CA TRP A 97 21.83 -0.93 -7.27
C TRP A 97 21.74 0.01 -8.46
N THR A 98 20.64 -0.05 -9.20
CA THR A 98 20.44 0.75 -10.42
C THR A 98 19.54 1.98 -10.19
N HIS A 99 19.05 2.18 -8.96
CA HIS A 99 18.12 3.26 -8.60
C HIS A 99 16.88 3.32 -9.51
N THR A 100 16.43 2.17 -9.99
CA THR A 100 15.38 2.04 -11.01
C THR A 100 14.13 1.41 -10.42
N ASP A 101 12.97 2.02 -10.65
CA ASP A 101 11.68 1.43 -10.34
C ASP A 101 11.30 0.45 -11.46
N LEU A 102 11.05 -0.81 -11.09
CA LEU A 102 10.76 -1.91 -12.01
C LEU A 102 9.27 -2.10 -12.27
N GLY A 103 8.42 -1.31 -11.60
CA GLY A 103 6.97 -1.33 -11.75
C GLY A 103 6.23 -1.93 -10.56
N THR A 104 4.92 -2.18 -10.77
CA THR A 104 4.00 -2.78 -9.80
C THR A 104 3.64 -4.20 -10.22
N PHE A 105 3.69 -5.13 -9.28
CA PHE A 105 3.43 -6.55 -9.53
C PHE A 105 2.41 -7.11 -8.54
N ASN A 106 1.47 -7.92 -9.03
CA ASN A 106 0.34 -8.40 -8.24
C ASN A 106 0.65 -9.58 -7.33
N THR A 107 1.58 -10.47 -7.72
CA THR A 107 1.79 -11.77 -7.04
C THR A 107 3.25 -12.09 -6.72
N GLY A 108 4.20 -11.40 -7.36
CA GLY A 108 5.62 -11.63 -7.17
C GLY A 108 6.46 -10.94 -8.25
N TYR A 109 7.77 -11.05 -8.13
CA TYR A 109 8.73 -10.52 -9.11
C TYR A 109 9.71 -11.60 -9.54
N THR A 110 10.01 -11.65 -10.84
CA THR A 110 11.00 -12.57 -11.42
C THR A 110 12.08 -11.79 -12.14
N SER A 111 13.32 -11.95 -11.70
CA SER A 111 14.48 -11.49 -12.46
C SER A 111 14.66 -12.41 -13.67
N THR A 112 14.66 -11.82 -14.86
CA THR A 112 14.90 -12.57 -16.11
C THR A 112 16.39 -12.70 -16.39
N SER A 113 16.84 -13.93 -16.68
CA SER A 113 18.22 -14.23 -17.08
C SER A 113 19.29 -13.63 -16.13
N LEU A 114 19.13 -13.82 -14.82
CA LEU A 114 20.12 -13.38 -13.83
C LEU A 114 21.41 -14.20 -14.05
N PRO A 115 22.55 -13.57 -14.40
CA PRO A 115 23.77 -14.32 -14.74
C PRO A 115 24.26 -15.23 -13.61
N SER A 116 25.15 -16.15 -13.97
CA SER A 116 25.87 -16.99 -13.00
C SER A 116 26.52 -16.13 -11.91
N HIS A 117 26.31 -16.48 -10.64
CA HIS A 117 26.81 -15.77 -9.45
C HIS A 117 26.32 -14.32 -9.27
N ALA A 118 25.35 -13.87 -10.07
CA ALA A 118 24.82 -12.52 -9.95
C ALA A 118 23.74 -12.41 -8.85
N SER A 119 23.51 -11.18 -8.38
CA SER A 119 22.42 -10.86 -7.47
C SER A 119 21.68 -9.60 -7.89
N ARG A 120 20.47 -9.42 -7.34
CA ARG A 120 19.73 -8.16 -7.28
C ARG A 120 19.44 -7.85 -5.82
N LEU A 121 19.45 -6.57 -5.46
CA LEU A 121 18.94 -6.10 -4.18
C LEU A 121 17.79 -5.16 -4.47
N LEU A 122 16.63 -5.51 -3.93
CA LEU A 122 15.36 -4.88 -4.23
C LEU A 122 14.76 -4.32 -2.95
N LYS A 123 14.11 -3.17 -3.06
CA LYS A 123 13.09 -2.74 -2.11
C LYS A 123 11.73 -3.02 -2.71
N VAL A 124 10.97 -3.82 -2.00
CA VAL A 124 9.58 -4.13 -2.32
C VAL A 124 8.70 -3.33 -1.38
N ARG A 125 7.67 -2.67 -1.89
CA ARG A 125 6.73 -1.90 -1.08
C ARG A 125 5.31 -2.33 -1.40
N ALA A 126 4.59 -2.81 -0.40
CA ALA A 126 3.17 -3.10 -0.54
C ALA A 126 2.41 -1.83 -1.00
N SER A 127 1.56 -1.99 -2.00
CA SER A 127 0.76 -0.93 -2.63
C SER A 127 -0.72 -1.03 -2.23
N GLY A 128 -1.00 -1.73 -1.14
CA GLY A 128 -2.34 -2.12 -0.69
C GLY A 128 -2.34 -3.51 -0.06
N GLY A 129 -3.45 -3.90 0.57
CA GLY A 129 -3.65 -5.24 1.11
C GLY A 129 -3.11 -5.41 2.54
N SER A 130 -2.35 -6.48 2.79
CA SER A 130 -1.82 -6.79 4.14
C SER A 130 -0.43 -7.38 4.13
N VAL A 131 0.26 -7.22 5.25
CA VAL A 131 1.58 -7.78 5.54
C VAL A 131 1.50 -8.65 6.79
N THR A 132 2.06 -9.85 6.68
CA THR A 132 2.15 -10.83 7.75
C THR A 132 3.56 -10.81 8.33
N ALA A 133 3.67 -10.64 9.65
CA ALA A 133 4.89 -10.82 10.42
C ALA A 133 4.77 -12.13 11.21
N ASN A 134 5.67 -13.08 10.97
CA ASN A 134 5.75 -14.30 11.77
C ASN A 134 6.18 -13.97 13.21
N ASP A 135 5.92 -14.85 14.17
CA ASP A 135 6.39 -14.70 15.56
C ASP A 135 7.91 -14.49 15.68
N ASP A 136 8.70 -14.99 14.73
CA ASP A 136 10.15 -14.76 14.68
C ASP A 136 10.60 -13.53 13.87
N ASP A 137 9.67 -12.69 13.41
CA ASP A 137 9.99 -11.44 12.75
C ASP A 137 10.84 -10.55 13.68
N THR A 138 11.99 -10.11 13.18
CA THR A 138 12.96 -9.27 13.93
C THR A 138 12.39 -7.94 14.43
N GLY A 139 11.24 -7.50 13.91
CA GLY A 139 10.50 -6.34 14.39
C GLY A 139 9.73 -6.58 15.68
N ILE A 140 9.47 -7.84 16.07
CA ILE A 140 8.75 -8.20 17.29
C ILE A 140 9.72 -8.19 18.47
N LYS A 141 9.37 -7.43 19.50
CA LYS A 141 10.17 -7.29 20.72
C LYS A 141 9.49 -8.00 21.87
N TYR A 142 10.10 -9.09 22.32
CA TYR A 142 9.67 -9.85 23.49
C TYR A 142 10.31 -9.33 24.77
N THR A 143 9.49 -9.10 25.81
CA THR A 143 9.95 -8.73 27.15
C THR A 143 9.48 -9.76 28.17
N GLY A 144 10.41 -10.24 28.99
CA GLY A 144 10.18 -11.31 29.96
C GLY A 144 10.82 -12.63 29.53
N SER A 145 10.29 -13.73 30.05
CA SER A 145 10.78 -15.10 29.79
C SER A 145 10.01 -15.75 28.66
N TRP A 146 10.43 -15.47 27.43
CA TRP A 146 9.87 -16.06 26.22
C TRP A 146 10.70 -17.24 25.71
N GLN A 147 10.02 -18.21 25.13
CA GLN A 147 10.60 -19.39 24.51
C GLN A 147 9.99 -19.57 23.12
N ARG A 148 10.69 -20.30 22.24
CA ARG A 148 10.21 -20.65 20.90
C ARG A 148 9.96 -22.16 20.80
N SER A 149 8.94 -22.54 20.06
CA SER A 149 8.64 -23.92 19.71
C SER A 149 8.44 -24.03 18.20
N TYR A 150 9.14 -24.96 17.54
CA TYR A 150 9.11 -25.17 16.09
C TYR A 150 8.74 -26.62 15.75
N ASN A 151 8.38 -26.88 14.49
CA ASN A 151 7.97 -28.20 13.98
C ASN A 151 6.82 -28.81 14.80
N ARG A 152 5.82 -28.00 15.14
CA ARG A 152 4.76 -28.39 16.09
C ARG A 152 3.78 -29.40 15.48
N GLY A 153 3.54 -29.34 14.17
CA GLY A 153 2.50 -30.09 13.48
C GLY A 153 1.08 -29.73 13.91
N LEU A 154 0.85 -28.50 14.40
CA LEU A 154 -0.42 -28.06 15.00
C LEU A 154 -1.21 -27.07 14.13
N GLY A 155 -0.69 -26.74 12.94
CA GLY A 155 -1.32 -25.83 11.99
C GLY A 155 -1.04 -24.35 12.27
N ASP A 156 0.01 -24.05 13.04
CA ASP A 156 0.56 -22.70 13.19
C ASP A 156 1.20 -22.23 11.87
N TYR A 157 1.32 -20.92 11.70
CA TYR A 157 1.95 -20.36 10.53
C TYR A 157 3.46 -20.64 10.61
N LEU A 158 4.02 -21.15 9.51
CA LEU A 158 5.40 -21.67 9.47
C LEU A 158 5.73 -22.77 10.50
N ASP A 159 4.69 -23.37 11.11
CA ASP A 159 4.76 -24.46 12.08
C ASP A 159 5.56 -24.14 13.36
N ASP A 160 5.52 -22.88 13.79
CA ASP A 160 6.16 -22.39 15.00
C ASP A 160 5.34 -21.37 15.79
N VAL A 161 5.75 -21.16 17.06
CA VAL A 161 5.24 -20.10 17.94
C VAL A 161 6.31 -19.63 18.92
N HIS A 162 6.15 -18.39 19.39
CA HIS A 162 6.77 -17.90 20.62
C HIS A 162 5.74 -17.95 21.75
N PHE A 163 6.19 -18.34 22.94
CA PHE A 163 5.30 -18.45 24.10
C PHE A 163 5.97 -17.99 25.39
N THR A 164 5.13 -17.63 26.36
CA THR A 164 5.55 -17.37 27.75
C THR A 164 4.56 -18.00 28.73
N GLN A 165 5.09 -18.41 29.89
CA GLN A 165 4.31 -18.89 31.03
C GLN A 165 4.11 -17.82 32.12
N THR A 166 4.90 -16.76 32.10
CA THR A 166 4.97 -15.77 33.18
C THR A 166 3.96 -14.66 32.96
N ASN A 167 3.10 -14.40 33.94
CA ASN A 167 2.17 -13.28 33.87
C ASN A 167 2.93 -11.94 33.86
N ASN A 168 2.43 -11.00 33.08
CA ASN A 168 2.98 -9.68 32.78
C ASN A 168 4.17 -9.67 31.81
N ASP A 169 4.61 -10.83 31.31
CA ASP A 169 5.42 -10.88 30.09
C ASP A 169 4.59 -10.34 28.92
N TYR A 170 5.26 -9.75 27.94
CA TYR A 170 4.60 -9.12 26.80
C TYR A 170 5.47 -9.14 25.54
N PHE A 171 4.82 -8.93 24.38
CA PHE A 171 5.50 -8.55 23.16
C PHE A 171 5.00 -7.19 22.66
N GLU A 172 5.85 -6.50 21.88
CA GLU A 172 5.52 -5.26 21.18
C GLU A 172 5.88 -5.39 19.70
N TYR A 173 5.08 -4.77 18.83
CA TYR A 173 5.35 -4.69 17.40
C TYR A 173 4.95 -3.32 16.86
N ASN A 174 5.88 -2.67 16.16
CA ASN A 174 5.59 -1.42 15.44
C ASN A 174 5.21 -1.76 14.00
N PHE A 175 4.15 -1.16 13.51
CA PHE A 175 3.69 -1.31 12.13
C PHE A 175 3.32 0.04 11.53
N ASN A 176 3.43 0.17 10.20
CA ASN A 176 2.82 1.29 9.48
C ASN A 176 1.63 0.80 8.66
N GLY A 177 0.42 1.26 9.01
CA GLY A 177 -0.80 0.75 8.39
C GLY A 177 -2.06 1.30 9.04
N THR A 178 -3.22 0.77 8.62
CA THR A 178 -4.55 1.21 9.07
C THR A 178 -5.25 0.19 9.98
N GLY A 179 -4.58 -0.91 10.31
CA GLY A 179 -5.14 -1.95 11.16
C GLY A 179 -4.14 -3.07 11.42
N ILE A 180 -4.39 -3.86 12.46
CA ILE A 180 -3.59 -5.02 12.81
C ILE A 180 -4.43 -6.10 13.48
N GLU A 181 -4.10 -7.35 13.18
CA GLU A 181 -4.66 -8.55 13.76
C GLU A 181 -3.58 -9.31 14.53
N LEU A 182 -3.97 -9.83 15.69
CA LEU A 182 -3.22 -10.82 16.46
C LEU A 182 -3.84 -12.19 16.21
N ILE A 183 -3.06 -13.07 15.59
CA ILE A 183 -3.48 -14.42 15.25
C ILE A 183 -2.62 -15.41 16.04
N THR A 184 -3.28 -16.33 16.73
CA THR A 184 -2.64 -17.35 17.56
C THR A 184 -3.55 -18.57 17.69
N GLU A 185 -3.04 -19.66 18.25
CA GLU A 185 -3.90 -20.76 18.69
C GLU A 185 -4.66 -20.40 19.98
N LYS A 186 -5.83 -21.01 20.15
CA LYS A 186 -6.57 -21.08 21.42
C LYS A 186 -6.49 -22.49 21.98
N ASP A 187 -6.30 -22.62 23.30
CA ASP A 187 -6.16 -23.92 23.96
C ASP A 187 -6.57 -23.86 25.44
N SER A 188 -6.84 -25.03 26.03
CA SER A 188 -7.31 -25.16 27.42
C SER A 188 -6.30 -24.66 28.45
N SER A 189 -5.02 -24.59 28.08
CA SER A 189 -3.92 -24.11 28.90
C SER A 189 -3.69 -22.58 28.81
N GLN A 190 -4.45 -21.85 27.99
CA GLN A 190 -4.27 -20.41 27.79
C GLN A 190 -5.33 -19.58 28.54
N GLY A 191 -5.23 -18.25 28.46
CA GLY A 191 -6.07 -17.36 29.26
C GLY A 191 -6.13 -15.93 28.75
N ASN A 192 -6.21 -14.99 29.70
CA ASN A 192 -6.44 -13.58 29.40
C ASN A 192 -5.15 -12.88 28.96
N VAL A 193 -5.29 -12.02 27.95
CA VAL A 193 -4.23 -11.17 27.39
C VAL A 193 -4.75 -9.74 27.29
N ASP A 194 -4.06 -8.79 27.91
CA ASP A 194 -4.39 -7.37 27.78
C ASP A 194 -3.78 -6.81 26.50
N ILE A 195 -4.57 -6.13 25.68
CA ILE A 195 -4.15 -5.54 24.42
C ILE A 195 -4.11 -4.02 24.52
N TYR A 196 -3.01 -3.45 24.06
CA TYR A 196 -2.78 -2.02 23.96
C TYR A 196 -2.41 -1.68 22.51
N VAL A 197 -2.92 -0.55 22.03
CA VAL A 197 -2.48 0.05 20.77
C VAL A 197 -2.10 1.49 21.07
N ASP A 198 -0.88 1.87 20.69
CA ASP A 198 -0.29 3.19 20.95
C ASP A 198 -0.28 3.55 22.44
N ASN A 199 0.07 2.58 23.27
CA ASN A 199 0.07 2.65 24.74
C ASN A 199 -1.31 2.89 25.38
N VAL A 200 -2.39 2.85 24.60
CA VAL A 200 -3.77 2.95 25.09
C VAL A 200 -4.35 1.55 25.24
N PHE A 201 -4.83 1.20 26.43
CA PHE A 201 -5.54 -0.06 26.67
C PHE A 201 -6.78 -0.13 25.78
N LYS A 202 -6.93 -1.25 25.07
CA LYS A 202 -8.07 -1.48 24.17
C LYS A 202 -9.06 -2.47 24.78
N GLN A 203 -8.59 -3.67 25.12
CA GLN A 203 -9.42 -4.71 25.75
C GLN A 203 -8.56 -5.84 26.31
N THR A 204 -9.15 -6.65 27.18
CA THR A 204 -8.63 -7.96 27.55
C THR A 204 -9.29 -9.01 26.66
N VAL A 205 -8.50 -9.78 25.92
CA VAL A 205 -8.97 -10.91 25.11
C VAL A 205 -8.70 -12.23 25.83
N ASN A 206 -9.52 -13.25 25.57
CA ASN A 206 -9.35 -14.57 26.17
C ASN A 206 -8.99 -15.62 25.09
N THR A 207 -7.82 -16.22 25.26
CA THR A 207 -7.23 -17.23 24.37
C THR A 207 -7.54 -18.67 24.81
N TYR A 208 -8.35 -18.86 25.85
CA TYR A 208 -8.84 -20.18 26.26
C TYR A 208 -9.81 -20.78 25.24
N ASN A 209 -9.67 -22.08 24.98
CA ASN A 209 -10.71 -22.93 24.41
C ASN A 209 -10.56 -24.36 24.97
N ALA A 210 -11.66 -25.05 25.26
CA ALA A 210 -11.64 -26.44 25.74
C ALA A 210 -10.91 -27.40 24.77
N THR A 211 -10.98 -27.12 23.46
CA THR A 211 -10.22 -27.84 22.43
C THR A 211 -9.30 -26.88 21.69
N ARG A 212 -8.15 -27.40 21.24
CA ARG A 212 -7.18 -26.61 20.47
C ARG A 212 -7.79 -26.14 19.15
N GLN A 213 -7.59 -24.86 18.86
CA GLN A 213 -7.93 -24.24 17.58
C GLN A 213 -6.74 -23.39 17.13
N SER A 214 -6.07 -23.76 16.04
CA SER A 214 -5.00 -22.95 15.44
C SER A 214 -5.57 -21.83 14.57
N GLN A 215 -4.73 -20.85 14.22
CA GLN A 215 -5.04 -19.73 13.32
C GLN A 215 -6.27 -18.89 13.73
N GLN A 216 -6.45 -18.62 15.03
CA GLN A 216 -7.58 -17.80 15.52
C GLN A 216 -7.17 -16.34 15.63
N THR A 217 -7.94 -15.44 14.99
CA THR A 217 -7.84 -14.00 15.25
C THR A 217 -8.42 -13.70 16.63
N VAL A 218 -7.55 -13.51 17.62
CA VAL A 218 -7.97 -13.25 19.02
C VAL A 218 -8.13 -11.77 19.30
N TYR A 219 -7.51 -10.92 18.48
CA TYR A 219 -7.71 -9.47 18.49
C TYR A 219 -7.57 -8.92 17.07
N ALA A 220 -8.40 -7.94 16.74
CA ALA A 220 -8.28 -7.15 15.51
C ALA A 220 -8.65 -5.71 15.81
N ILE A 221 -7.93 -4.79 15.19
CA ILE A 221 -8.30 -3.38 15.10
C ILE A 221 -8.14 -2.93 13.64
N SER A 222 -9.13 -2.22 13.14
CA SER A 222 -9.11 -1.56 11.86
C SER A 222 -9.45 -0.09 12.04
N GLY A 223 -9.28 0.69 10.98
CA GLY A 223 -9.60 2.10 11.00
C GLY A 223 -8.63 2.95 11.84
N LEU A 224 -7.38 2.51 11.97
CA LEU A 224 -6.32 3.39 12.43
C LEU A 224 -5.98 4.40 11.32
N SER A 225 -5.49 5.57 11.72
CA SER A 225 -4.88 6.51 10.78
C SER A 225 -3.77 5.81 9.99
N ASN A 226 -3.57 6.14 8.72
CA ASN A 226 -2.43 5.61 7.99
C ASN A 226 -1.14 6.24 8.55
N GLY A 227 -0.37 5.43 9.28
CA GLY A 227 0.82 5.91 9.94
C GLY A 227 1.42 4.84 10.85
N SER A 228 2.35 5.28 11.70
CA SER A 228 3.05 4.38 12.62
C SER A 228 2.22 4.13 13.86
N HIS A 229 2.08 2.85 14.19
CA HIS A 229 1.34 2.35 15.34
C HIS A 229 2.15 1.28 16.07
N LYS A 230 1.83 1.08 17.35
CA LYS A 230 2.42 0.02 18.18
C LYS A 230 1.35 -0.86 18.79
N LEU A 231 1.39 -2.15 18.48
CA LEU A 231 0.64 -3.18 19.21
C LEU A 231 1.48 -3.67 20.40
N LYS A 232 0.84 -3.83 21.56
CA LYS A 232 1.41 -4.50 22.73
C LYS A 232 0.40 -5.47 23.32
N ALA A 233 0.82 -6.71 23.59
CA ALA A 233 -0.03 -7.74 24.19
C ALA A 233 0.65 -8.31 25.45
N VAL A 234 -0.07 -8.29 26.58
CA VAL A 234 0.47 -8.62 27.91
C VAL A 234 -0.26 -9.82 28.50
N LYS A 235 0.48 -10.88 28.87
CA LYS A 235 -0.10 -12.08 29.50
C LYS A 235 -0.69 -11.76 30.87
N LYS A 236 -1.93 -12.16 31.15
CA LYS A 236 -2.59 -11.93 32.45
C LYS A 236 -2.95 -13.20 33.21
N SER A 237 -3.32 -14.27 32.51
CA SER A 237 -3.66 -15.55 33.13
C SER A 237 -3.39 -16.74 32.19
N GLY A 238 -3.81 -17.94 32.60
CA GLY A 238 -3.50 -19.19 31.90
C GLY A 238 -2.08 -19.69 32.18
N THR A 239 -1.81 -20.92 31.80
CA THR A 239 -0.45 -21.49 31.83
C THR A 239 0.40 -20.86 30.73
N TYR A 240 -0.15 -20.61 29.54
CA TYR A 240 0.60 -20.04 28.41
C TYR A 240 -0.10 -18.82 27.78
N MET A 241 0.71 -17.92 27.22
CA MET A 241 0.32 -17.00 26.14
C MET A 241 1.24 -17.27 24.96
N LEU A 242 0.66 -17.37 23.76
CA LEU A 242 1.39 -17.61 22.52
C LEU A 242 1.25 -16.43 21.57
N LEU A 243 2.23 -16.30 20.67
CA LEU A 243 2.14 -15.56 19.43
C LEU A 243 2.54 -16.51 18.29
N ASP A 244 1.70 -16.55 17.26
CA ASP A 244 1.94 -17.26 16.00
C ASP A 244 2.24 -16.24 14.89
N LYS A 245 1.32 -15.30 14.63
CA LYS A 245 1.60 -14.21 13.68
C LYS A 245 0.83 -12.94 13.94
N LEU A 246 1.33 -11.86 13.36
CA LEU A 246 0.63 -10.59 13.23
C LEU A 246 0.31 -10.34 11.76
N ARG A 247 -0.83 -9.72 11.48
CA ARG A 247 -1.19 -9.27 10.13
C ARG A 247 -1.68 -7.84 10.17
N PHE A 248 -0.98 -6.92 9.50
CA PHE A 248 -1.35 -5.51 9.45
C PHE A 248 -1.75 -5.07 8.04
N SER A 249 -2.70 -4.13 7.99
CA SER A 249 -3.27 -3.63 6.74
C SER A 249 -2.45 -2.47 6.19
N VAL A 250 -2.06 -2.53 4.93
CA VAL A 250 -1.41 -1.45 4.20
C VAL A 250 -2.44 -0.81 3.29
N PRO A 251 -2.72 0.50 3.42
CA PRO A 251 -3.71 1.15 2.56
C PRO A 251 -3.18 1.27 1.14
N SER A 252 -4.09 1.07 0.18
CA SER A 252 -3.83 1.41 -1.22
C SER A 252 -3.80 2.92 -1.39
N ALA A 253 -2.91 3.42 -2.23
CA ALA A 253 -2.94 4.83 -2.61
C ALA A 253 -4.19 5.12 -3.46
N ILE A 254 -4.77 6.30 -3.30
CA ILE A 254 -5.81 6.78 -4.20
C ILE A 254 -5.14 7.24 -5.48
N LEU A 255 -5.52 6.61 -6.59
CA LEU A 255 -5.02 6.92 -7.91
C LEU A 255 -5.79 8.11 -8.50
N VAL A 256 -5.07 9.09 -9.03
CA VAL A 256 -5.61 10.31 -9.63
C VAL A 256 -5.02 10.44 -11.02
N ASN A 257 -5.86 10.34 -12.05
CA ASN A 257 -5.40 10.46 -13.43
C ASN A 257 -5.00 11.90 -13.77
N ASP A 258 -4.13 12.10 -14.75
CA ASP A 258 -3.77 13.40 -15.32
C ASP A 258 -4.98 14.20 -15.83
N THR A 259 -6.06 13.52 -16.21
CA THR A 259 -7.34 14.10 -16.65
C THR A 259 -8.30 14.47 -15.49
N ASP A 260 -7.91 14.27 -14.23
CA ASP A 260 -8.73 14.64 -13.09
C ASP A 260 -8.97 16.16 -13.07
N GLY A 261 -10.24 16.56 -13.01
CA GLY A 261 -10.66 17.97 -13.08
C GLY A 261 -10.20 18.84 -11.90
N ALA A 262 -9.68 18.25 -10.83
CA ALA A 262 -9.05 18.97 -9.73
C ALA A 262 -7.57 19.33 -9.99
N ILE A 263 -6.97 18.83 -11.08
CA ILE A 263 -5.63 19.22 -11.51
C ILE A 263 -5.71 20.54 -12.28
N THR A 264 -4.94 21.54 -11.84
CA THR A 264 -4.78 22.81 -12.53
C THR A 264 -3.51 22.78 -13.37
N TYR A 265 -3.68 22.89 -14.69
CA TYR A 265 -2.58 23.07 -15.63
C TYR A 265 -2.43 24.56 -15.99
N SER A 266 -1.25 25.11 -15.75
CA SER A 266 -0.91 26.50 -16.04
C SER A 266 0.12 26.58 -17.15
N GLY A 267 -0.15 27.42 -18.16
CA GLY A 267 0.64 27.54 -19.38
C GLY A 267 0.01 26.82 -20.57
N THR A 268 0.83 26.28 -21.45
CA THR A 268 0.39 25.58 -22.67
C THR A 268 0.57 24.08 -22.51
N TRP A 269 -0.53 23.39 -22.22
CA TRP A 269 -0.56 21.94 -22.04
C TRP A 269 -1.34 21.26 -23.15
N ILE A 270 -0.89 20.07 -23.53
CA ILE A 270 -1.50 19.23 -24.56
C ILE A 270 -1.82 17.87 -23.94
N TYR A 271 -3.06 17.43 -24.14
CA TYR A 271 -3.53 16.09 -23.78
C TYR A 271 -3.24 15.10 -24.92
N ASN A 272 -2.79 13.90 -24.56
CA ASN A 272 -2.65 12.77 -25.47
C ASN A 272 -3.30 11.52 -24.84
N GLY A 273 -4.38 11.02 -25.45
CA GLY A 273 -5.22 9.96 -24.89
C GLY A 273 -4.95 8.54 -25.39
N SER A 274 -3.83 8.29 -26.05
CA SER A 274 -3.50 6.96 -26.63
C SER A 274 -1.99 6.84 -26.81
N CYS A 275 -1.27 6.83 -25.70
CA CYS A 275 0.19 6.86 -25.69
C CYS A 275 0.79 5.51 -26.12
N GLY A 276 0.19 4.39 -25.71
CA GLY A 276 0.65 3.04 -26.00
C GLY A 276 1.95 2.65 -25.26
N PHE A 277 2.32 3.37 -24.20
CA PHE A 277 3.58 3.19 -23.47
C PHE A 277 3.41 2.61 -22.06
N GLY A 278 2.17 2.35 -21.65
CA GLY A 278 1.86 1.77 -20.33
C GLY A 278 1.56 2.80 -19.25
N ASP A 279 1.26 4.04 -19.65
CA ASP A 279 0.74 5.11 -18.79
C ASP A 279 -0.62 4.72 -18.18
N TYR A 280 -0.98 5.35 -17.07
CA TYR A 280 -2.20 5.03 -16.35
C TYR A 280 -3.37 5.50 -17.20
N GLN A 281 -4.31 4.60 -17.51
CA GLN A 281 -5.37 4.83 -18.51
C GLN A 281 -4.87 5.13 -19.94
N ASP A 282 -3.59 4.89 -20.22
CA ASP A 282 -2.92 5.07 -21.51
C ASP A 282 -2.94 6.53 -22.04
N ASP A 283 -3.01 7.50 -21.13
CA ASP A 283 -3.05 8.93 -21.42
C ASP A 283 -2.02 9.75 -20.62
N VAL A 284 -1.71 10.94 -21.13
CA VAL A 284 -0.82 11.92 -20.48
C VAL A 284 -1.18 13.36 -20.86
N HIS A 285 -0.89 14.29 -19.95
CA HIS A 285 -0.79 15.72 -20.24
C HIS A 285 0.68 16.12 -20.29
N TYR A 286 1.08 16.87 -21.32
CA TYR A 286 2.45 17.34 -21.44
C TYR A 286 2.57 18.81 -21.81
N THR A 287 3.73 19.39 -21.47
CA THR A 287 4.13 20.73 -21.90
C THR A 287 5.58 20.73 -22.40
N GLN A 288 5.87 21.63 -23.33
CA GLN A 288 7.22 21.91 -23.83
C GLN A 288 7.81 23.20 -23.25
N THR A 289 6.99 24.05 -22.63
CA THR A 289 7.37 25.39 -22.21
C THR A 289 7.89 25.37 -20.77
N ASN A 290 9.11 25.86 -20.57
CA ASN A 290 9.66 25.97 -19.21
C ASN A 290 8.84 26.97 -18.38
N ASN A 291 8.67 26.64 -17.11
CA ASN A 291 7.84 27.32 -16.10
C ASN A 291 6.33 27.11 -16.20
N ASP A 292 5.86 26.36 -17.20
CA ASP A 292 4.53 25.73 -17.12
C ASP A 292 4.51 24.78 -15.92
N TYR A 293 3.33 24.62 -15.31
CA TYR A 293 3.18 23.76 -14.13
C TYR A 293 1.82 23.06 -14.07
N ALA A 294 1.83 21.91 -13.41
CA ALA A 294 0.63 21.22 -12.94
C ALA A 294 0.55 21.34 -11.42
N GLU A 295 -0.62 21.67 -10.89
CA GLU A 295 -0.87 21.78 -9.45
C GLU A 295 -2.11 20.97 -9.07
N TYR A 296 -2.00 20.17 -8.01
CA TYR A 296 -3.08 19.32 -7.52
C TYR A 296 -3.26 19.48 -6.02
N SER A 297 -4.51 19.70 -5.60
CA SER A 297 -4.89 19.75 -4.19
C SER A 297 -5.40 18.39 -3.74
N PHE A 298 -4.84 17.85 -2.67
CA PHE A 298 -5.21 16.53 -2.14
C PHE A 298 -5.50 16.58 -0.64
N ASN A 299 -6.24 15.58 -0.15
CA ASN A 299 -6.41 15.35 1.27
C ASN A 299 -5.75 14.02 1.63
N GLY A 300 -4.68 14.06 2.42
CA GLY A 300 -3.87 12.87 2.69
C GLY A 300 -2.73 13.13 3.67
N THR A 301 -1.87 12.13 3.81
CA THR A 301 -0.63 12.14 4.60
C THR A 301 0.61 12.03 3.70
N GLY A 302 0.42 12.04 2.37
CA GLY A 302 1.49 11.99 1.39
C GLY A 302 0.96 11.93 -0.03
N ILE A 303 1.88 12.08 -0.99
CA ILE A 303 1.57 12.03 -2.41
C ILE A 303 2.82 11.58 -3.20
N GLU A 304 2.57 10.88 -4.30
CA GLU A 304 3.59 10.50 -5.28
C GLU A 304 3.22 11.11 -6.64
N LEU A 305 4.22 11.63 -7.36
CA LEU A 305 4.10 11.99 -8.77
C LEU A 305 4.66 10.84 -9.60
N VAL A 306 3.80 10.29 -10.45
CA VAL A 306 4.13 9.23 -11.40
C VAL A 306 4.08 9.83 -12.81
N THR A 307 5.13 9.56 -13.58
CA THR A 307 5.28 10.03 -14.96
C THR A 307 6.26 9.13 -15.71
N GLU A 308 6.47 9.43 -16.97
CA GLU A 308 7.49 8.77 -17.78
C GLU A 308 8.89 9.32 -17.48
N LYS A 309 9.92 8.49 -17.70
CA LYS A 309 11.29 8.96 -17.91
C LYS A 309 11.72 8.68 -19.34
N ASP A 310 12.29 9.67 -20.02
CA ASP A 310 12.69 9.57 -21.43
C ASP A 310 13.82 10.55 -21.78
N SER A 311 14.52 10.28 -22.89
CA SER A 311 15.68 11.05 -23.34
C SER A 311 15.36 12.50 -23.70
N SER A 312 14.09 12.79 -24.00
CA SER A 312 13.57 14.11 -24.32
C SER A 312 13.10 14.93 -23.11
N GLN A 313 13.12 14.35 -21.90
CA GLN A 313 12.69 15.04 -20.69
C GLN A 313 13.85 15.64 -19.89
N GLY A 314 13.54 16.29 -18.76
CA GLY A 314 14.53 17.00 -17.97
C GLY A 314 14.09 17.25 -16.54
N ASN A 315 14.45 18.41 -16.01
CA ASN A 315 14.25 18.73 -14.61
C ASN A 315 12.84 19.28 -14.35
N ILE A 316 12.26 18.86 -13.23
CA ILE A 316 10.98 19.32 -12.69
C ILE A 316 11.23 19.78 -11.25
N ASP A 317 10.87 21.02 -10.94
CA ASP A 317 10.87 21.48 -9.55
C ASP A 317 9.56 21.09 -8.88
N ILE A 318 9.67 20.47 -7.71
CA ILE A 318 8.53 20.03 -6.91
C ILE A 318 8.36 20.94 -5.70
N TYR A 319 7.14 21.42 -5.52
CA TYR A 319 6.69 22.18 -4.35
C TYR A 319 5.57 21.40 -3.68
N VAL A 320 5.56 21.40 -2.34
CA VAL A 320 4.43 20.92 -1.56
C VAL A 320 4.06 22.01 -0.58
N ASP A 321 2.78 22.41 -0.57
CA ASP A 321 2.26 23.54 0.21
C ASP A 321 3.00 24.84 -0.05
N ASN A 322 3.29 25.10 -1.34
CA ASN A 322 4.08 26.23 -1.82
C ASN A 322 5.53 26.30 -1.29
N VAL A 323 6.02 25.25 -0.63
CA VAL A 323 7.41 25.12 -0.20
C VAL A 323 8.17 24.25 -1.18
N PHE A 324 9.27 24.76 -1.74
CA PHE A 324 10.18 23.98 -2.59
C PHE A 324 10.70 22.75 -1.83
N LYS A 325 10.64 21.58 -2.46
CA LYS A 325 11.09 20.32 -1.88
C LYS A 325 12.37 19.85 -2.55
N GLN A 326 12.33 19.61 -3.85
CA GLN A 326 13.49 19.20 -4.63
C GLN A 326 13.27 19.40 -6.12
N THR A 327 14.36 19.40 -6.88
CA THR A 327 14.34 19.22 -8.33
C THR A 327 14.51 17.73 -8.62
N VAL A 328 13.57 17.16 -9.38
CA VAL A 328 13.66 15.78 -9.86
C VAL A 328 14.03 15.78 -11.34
N ASN A 329 14.76 14.77 -11.80
CA ASN A 329 15.17 14.64 -13.19
C ASN A 329 14.48 13.43 -13.82
N THR A 330 13.71 13.67 -14.88
CA THR A 330 12.98 12.63 -15.62
C THR A 330 13.67 12.20 -16.91
N TYR A 331 14.93 12.58 -17.11
CA TYR A 331 15.77 12.04 -18.18
C TYR A 331 16.07 10.55 -17.93
N ASN A 332 15.92 9.75 -18.97
CA ASN A 332 16.51 8.42 -19.07
C ASN A 332 16.83 8.09 -20.53
N ALA A 333 17.92 7.38 -20.81
CA ALA A 333 18.33 7.08 -22.18
C ALA A 333 17.28 6.22 -22.93
N THR A 334 16.54 5.38 -22.21
CA THR A 334 15.42 4.59 -22.72
C THR A 334 14.12 5.02 -22.06
N ARG A 335 13.01 4.97 -22.80
CA ARG A 335 11.69 5.29 -22.23
C ARG A 335 11.32 4.29 -21.14
N GLN A 336 10.79 4.81 -20.03
CA GLN A 336 10.25 4.05 -18.90
C GLN A 336 8.96 4.73 -18.45
N ALA A 337 7.81 4.09 -18.62
CA ALA A 337 6.53 4.56 -18.09
C ALA A 337 6.37 4.20 -16.61
N GLN A 338 5.35 4.77 -15.95
CA GLN A 338 4.98 4.46 -14.55
C GLN A 338 6.10 4.68 -13.51
N GLN A 339 6.94 5.70 -13.72
CA GLN A 339 8.07 5.98 -12.82
C GLN A 339 7.65 6.94 -11.72
N THR A 340 7.91 6.58 -10.46
CA THR A 340 7.66 7.48 -9.33
C THR A 340 8.82 8.45 -9.21
N VAL A 341 8.68 9.64 -9.80
CA VAL A 341 9.78 10.63 -9.88
C VAL A 341 9.87 11.50 -8.62
N TYR A 342 8.76 11.63 -7.89
CA TYR A 342 8.71 12.31 -6.59
C TYR A 342 7.79 11.58 -5.63
N ARG A 343 8.17 11.58 -4.36
CA ARG A 343 7.37 11.01 -3.28
C ARG A 343 7.56 11.79 -2.00
N ILE A 344 6.46 12.07 -1.31
CA ILE A 344 6.46 12.57 0.06
C ILE A 344 5.44 11.80 0.89
N SER A 345 5.78 11.50 2.14
CA SER A 345 4.92 10.83 3.11
C SER A 345 5.15 11.40 4.50
N GLY A 346 4.24 11.14 5.43
CA GLY A 346 4.34 11.65 6.81
C GLY A 346 3.94 13.12 6.94
N LEU A 347 3.20 13.65 5.95
CA LEU A 347 2.48 14.91 6.11
C LEU A 347 1.41 14.74 7.19
N SER A 348 1.06 15.85 7.85
CA SER A 348 -0.12 15.88 8.72
C SER A 348 -1.36 15.42 7.94
N SER A 349 -2.28 14.70 8.57
CA SER A 349 -3.55 14.41 7.90
C SER A 349 -4.30 15.70 7.61
N GLY A 350 -4.62 15.97 6.35
CA GLY A 350 -5.36 17.16 5.97
C GLY A 350 -5.18 17.53 4.50
N SER A 351 -5.57 18.76 4.17
CA SER A 351 -5.45 19.32 2.83
C SER A 351 -4.02 19.79 2.57
N HIS A 352 -3.48 19.40 1.41
CA HIS A 352 -2.16 19.72 0.93
C HIS A 352 -2.21 20.03 -0.57
N THR A 353 -1.14 20.64 -1.09
CA THR A 353 -0.95 20.89 -2.53
C THR A 353 0.37 20.30 -2.99
N ILE A 354 0.40 19.72 -4.18
CA ILE A 354 1.64 19.44 -4.93
C ILE A 354 1.65 20.30 -6.18
N LYS A 355 2.79 20.92 -6.48
CA LYS A 355 3.02 21.65 -7.73
C LYS A 355 4.31 21.17 -8.37
N ALA A 356 4.22 20.78 -9.64
CA ALA A 356 5.33 20.33 -10.45
C ALA A 356 5.59 21.34 -11.58
N VAL A 357 6.76 21.95 -11.61
CA VAL A 357 7.12 23.04 -12.53
C VAL A 357 8.20 22.59 -13.50
N LYS A 358 7.96 22.69 -14.81
CA LYS A 358 8.95 22.34 -15.84
C LYS A 358 10.15 23.28 -15.78
N LYS A 359 11.38 22.75 -15.72
CA LYS A 359 12.62 23.55 -15.72
C LYS A 359 13.53 23.30 -16.91
N SER A 360 13.58 22.08 -17.44
CA SER A 360 14.39 21.77 -18.63
C SER A 360 13.80 20.58 -19.40
N GLY A 361 14.55 20.09 -20.40
CA GLY A 361 14.08 19.07 -21.34
C GLY A 361 13.17 19.64 -22.42
N THR A 362 12.90 18.83 -23.43
CA THR A 362 11.90 19.14 -24.47
C THR A 362 10.49 19.00 -23.91
N TYR A 363 10.24 17.98 -23.09
CA TYR A 363 8.91 17.69 -22.52
C TYR A 363 8.95 17.56 -20.98
N MET A 364 7.85 17.93 -20.35
CA MET A 364 7.44 17.45 -19.03
C MET A 364 6.06 16.82 -19.19
N LEU A 365 5.87 15.62 -18.62
CA LEU A 365 4.60 14.90 -18.65
C LEU A 365 4.04 14.74 -17.23
N ILE A 366 2.72 14.69 -17.13
CA ILE A 366 1.95 14.24 -15.98
C ILE A 366 1.11 13.05 -16.45
N ASP A 367 1.22 11.94 -15.71
CA ASP A 367 0.48 10.70 -15.93
C ASP A 367 -0.45 10.45 -14.74
N GLN A 368 0.09 10.39 -13.52
CA GLN A 368 -0.73 10.10 -12.35
C GLN A 368 -0.18 10.72 -11.07
N PHE A 369 -1.09 11.05 -10.14
CA PHE A 369 -0.77 11.19 -8.72
C PHE A 369 -1.27 10.00 -7.92
N LYS A 370 -0.47 9.56 -6.93
CA LYS A 370 -0.88 8.57 -5.93
C LYS A 370 -0.98 9.23 -4.58
N VAL A 371 -2.20 9.45 -4.08
CA VAL A 371 -2.43 10.10 -2.79
C VAL A 371 -2.38 9.04 -1.69
N LEU A 372 -1.43 9.20 -0.78
CA LEU A 372 -1.38 8.44 0.47
C LEU A 372 -2.36 9.12 1.43
N SER A 373 -3.42 8.42 1.82
CA SER A 373 -4.41 8.97 2.73
C SER A 373 -4.77 7.99 3.84
N ASN A 374 -5.51 8.47 4.83
CA ASN A 374 -6.12 7.62 5.86
C ASN A 374 -7.39 6.95 5.34
N LYS A 375 -7.88 7.32 4.15
CA LYS A 375 -9.11 6.76 3.62
C LYS A 375 -8.88 5.36 3.08
N ILE A 376 -9.84 4.48 3.34
CA ILE A 376 -9.86 3.12 2.83
C ILE A 376 -10.82 3.11 1.65
N GLN A 377 -10.31 2.83 0.44
CA GLN A 377 -11.15 2.69 -0.76
C GLN A 377 -11.71 1.27 -0.83
N ILE A 378 -13.02 1.17 -0.97
CA ILE A 378 -13.81 -0.06 -1.01
C ILE A 378 -14.39 -0.17 -2.41
N ASN A 379 -14.16 -1.31 -3.07
CA ASN A 379 -14.72 -1.55 -4.40
C ASN A 379 -16.22 -1.83 -4.32
N ASP A 380 -16.97 -1.54 -5.38
CA ASP A 380 -18.36 -1.94 -5.57
C ASP A 380 -18.60 -3.46 -5.38
N THR A 381 -17.60 -4.31 -5.66
CA THR A 381 -17.63 -5.76 -5.44
C THR A 381 -17.30 -6.21 -4.01
N ASP A 382 -17.07 -5.29 -3.06
CA ASP A 382 -16.84 -5.64 -1.67
C ASP A 382 -18.07 -6.35 -1.06
N PRO A 383 -17.90 -7.53 -0.43
CA PRO A 383 -19.03 -8.32 0.09
C PRO A 383 -19.79 -7.63 1.23
N GLY A 384 -19.24 -6.58 1.85
CA GLY A 384 -19.93 -5.74 2.82
C GLY A 384 -20.95 -4.78 2.20
N ILE A 385 -20.92 -4.58 0.88
CA ILE A 385 -21.89 -3.77 0.15
C ILE A 385 -23.11 -4.63 -0.18
N ILE A 386 -24.24 -4.29 0.45
CA ILE A 386 -25.49 -5.01 0.30
C ILE A 386 -26.35 -4.30 -0.74
N HIS A 387 -26.63 -4.99 -1.84
CA HIS A 387 -27.51 -4.51 -2.90
C HIS A 387 -28.94 -5.02 -2.69
N SER A 388 -29.92 -4.14 -2.89
CA SER A 388 -31.35 -4.45 -2.84
C SER A 388 -32.02 -4.05 -4.14
N GLY A 389 -32.72 -4.99 -4.75
CA GLY A 389 -33.32 -4.84 -6.08
C GLY A 389 -32.50 -5.54 -7.16
N ALA A 390 -32.70 -5.13 -8.42
CA ALA A 390 -32.09 -5.71 -9.59
C ALA A 390 -30.78 -4.99 -9.95
N TRP A 391 -29.68 -5.47 -9.36
CA TRP A 391 -28.33 -4.98 -9.64
C TRP A 391 -27.60 -5.91 -10.60
N SER A 392 -26.69 -5.34 -11.38
CA SER A 392 -25.81 -6.07 -12.30
C SER A 392 -24.40 -5.50 -12.22
N LEU A 393 -23.41 -6.38 -12.33
CA LEU A 393 -21.98 -6.03 -12.42
C LEU A 393 -21.61 -5.86 -13.90
N ASN A 394 -20.86 -4.81 -14.21
CA ASN A 394 -20.26 -4.60 -15.52
C ASN A 394 -18.75 -4.40 -15.36
N SER A 395 -17.97 -5.41 -15.75
CA SER A 395 -16.51 -5.43 -15.62
C SER A 395 -15.81 -5.14 -16.96
N ASN A 396 -14.54 -4.72 -16.88
CA ASN A 396 -13.68 -4.41 -18.02
C ASN A 396 -14.22 -3.29 -18.93
N ARG A 397 -14.78 -2.25 -18.32
CA ARG A 397 -15.48 -1.18 -19.07
C ARG A 397 -14.55 -0.30 -19.89
N GLY A 398 -13.29 -0.16 -19.48
CA GLY A 398 -12.29 0.70 -20.12
C GLY A 398 -12.56 2.19 -19.93
N PHE A 399 -13.31 2.54 -18.89
CA PHE A 399 -13.75 3.91 -18.61
C PHE A 399 -13.03 4.55 -17.41
N GLY A 400 -12.02 3.89 -16.84
CA GLY A 400 -11.27 4.45 -15.71
C GLY A 400 -11.97 4.35 -14.36
N ASP A 401 -13.03 3.52 -14.26
CA ASP A 401 -13.64 3.09 -13.00
C ASP A 401 -12.59 2.40 -12.10
N TYR A 402 -12.76 2.50 -10.78
CA TYR A 402 -11.93 1.77 -9.83
C TYR A 402 -12.06 0.27 -10.10
N ASN A 403 -10.93 -0.44 -10.19
CA ASN A 403 -10.84 -1.84 -10.65
C ASN A 403 -11.46 -2.14 -12.04
N ASN A 404 -11.79 -1.10 -12.82
CA ASN A 404 -12.38 -1.20 -14.14
C ASN A 404 -13.75 -1.93 -14.14
N ASP A 405 -14.50 -1.83 -13.04
CA ASP A 405 -15.84 -2.39 -12.87
C ASP A 405 -16.82 -1.43 -12.18
N VAL A 406 -18.11 -1.66 -12.39
CA VAL A 406 -19.19 -0.97 -11.66
C VAL A 406 -20.37 -1.91 -11.41
N HIS A 407 -21.07 -1.70 -10.30
CA HIS A 407 -22.41 -2.21 -10.09
C HIS A 407 -23.42 -1.16 -10.51
N PHE A 408 -24.47 -1.57 -11.20
CA PHE A 408 -25.53 -0.66 -11.64
C PHE A 408 -26.92 -1.24 -11.47
N THR A 409 -27.90 -0.35 -11.38
CA THR A 409 -29.32 -0.67 -11.46
C THR A 409 -30.04 0.30 -12.38
N GLN A 410 -31.08 -0.19 -13.05
CA GLN A 410 -32.00 0.61 -13.86
C GLN A 410 -33.32 0.92 -13.13
N THR A 411 -33.61 0.21 -12.04
CA THR A 411 -34.92 0.25 -11.39
C THR A 411 -34.96 1.31 -10.29
N ASN A 412 -35.93 2.22 -10.36
CA ASN A 412 -36.11 3.22 -9.30
C ASN A 412 -36.49 2.55 -7.98
N ASN A 413 -35.94 3.08 -6.89
CA ASN A 413 -36.00 2.59 -5.51
C ASN A 413 -35.14 1.36 -5.20
N ASP A 414 -34.41 0.82 -6.16
CA ASP A 414 -33.26 -0.04 -5.86
C ASP A 414 -32.22 0.79 -5.09
N TYR A 415 -31.46 0.11 -4.23
CA TYR A 415 -30.45 0.77 -3.40
C TYR A 415 -29.30 -0.16 -3.07
N PHE A 416 -28.16 0.43 -2.70
CA PHE A 416 -27.13 -0.29 -1.96
C PHE A 416 -27.00 0.29 -0.55
N GLN A 417 -26.47 -0.52 0.37
CA GLN A 417 -26.07 -0.06 1.70
C GLN A 417 -24.67 -0.58 2.04
N TYR A 418 -23.93 0.19 2.81
CA TYR A 418 -22.64 -0.21 3.36
C TYR A 418 -22.52 0.24 4.81
N THR A 419 -22.11 -0.68 5.68
CA THR A 419 -21.82 -0.37 7.09
C THR A 419 -20.32 -0.23 7.26
N PHE A 420 -19.89 0.92 7.79
CA PHE A 420 -18.49 1.25 8.00
C PHE A 420 -18.26 1.60 9.47
N ASN A 421 -17.01 1.46 9.92
CA ASN A 421 -16.56 2.07 11.16
C ASN A 421 -15.65 3.24 10.80
N GLY A 422 -16.01 4.44 11.24
CA GLY A 422 -15.16 5.61 11.06
C GLY A 422 -15.86 6.94 11.25
N THR A 423 -15.20 8.01 10.83
CA THR A 423 -15.66 9.39 11.01
C THR A 423 -16.19 10.05 9.73
N GLY A 424 -16.16 9.34 8.60
CA GLY A 424 -16.70 9.85 7.34
C GLY A 424 -16.74 8.83 6.22
N ILE A 425 -17.47 9.13 5.15
CA ILE A 425 -17.55 8.31 3.95
C ILE A 425 -17.80 9.14 2.70
N GLU A 426 -17.21 8.71 1.59
CA GLU A 426 -17.42 9.25 0.24
C GLU A 426 -18.07 8.19 -0.65
N LEU A 427 -19.04 8.60 -1.47
CA LEU A 427 -19.59 7.82 -2.57
C LEU A 427 -19.00 8.31 -3.88
N LEU A 428 -18.35 7.39 -4.59
CA LEU A 428 -17.75 7.63 -5.89
C LEU A 428 -18.49 6.85 -6.98
N THR A 429 -18.73 7.54 -8.09
CA THR A 429 -19.37 6.98 -9.29
C THR A 429 -19.04 7.85 -10.50
N GLU A 430 -19.35 7.37 -11.70
CA GLU A 430 -19.32 8.20 -12.90
C GLU A 430 -20.56 9.12 -12.94
N LYS A 431 -20.42 10.30 -13.55
CA LYS A 431 -21.57 11.15 -13.92
C LYS A 431 -21.75 11.11 -15.42
N GLU A 432 -22.97 10.86 -15.90
CA GLU A 432 -23.25 10.83 -17.34
C GLU A 432 -24.72 11.15 -17.68
N ALA A 433 -25.03 11.28 -18.97
CA ALA A 433 -26.33 11.73 -19.43
C ALA A 433 -27.47 10.73 -19.16
N GLY A 434 -27.16 9.44 -19.00
CA GLY A 434 -28.10 8.37 -18.69
C GLY A 434 -28.44 8.24 -17.20
N GLN A 435 -27.76 8.98 -16.32
CA GLN A 435 -27.96 8.90 -14.88
C GLN A 435 -28.87 10.01 -14.34
N GLY A 436 -29.20 9.96 -13.05
CA GLY A 436 -30.17 10.85 -12.44
C GLY A 436 -29.96 11.04 -10.94
N ASP A 437 -31.06 11.16 -10.22
CA ASP A 437 -31.03 11.54 -8.81
C ASP A 437 -30.97 10.32 -7.89
N VAL A 438 -30.22 10.46 -6.81
CA VAL A 438 -29.96 9.44 -5.80
C VAL A 438 -30.21 10.04 -4.42
N ASP A 439 -31.12 9.44 -3.65
CA ASP A 439 -31.35 9.83 -2.26
C ASP A 439 -30.30 9.18 -1.35
N ILE A 440 -29.64 9.97 -0.53
CA ILE A 440 -28.60 9.54 0.39
C ILE A 440 -29.12 9.56 1.83
N TYR A 441 -28.89 8.46 2.53
CA TYR A 441 -29.19 8.28 3.94
C TYR A 441 -27.92 7.88 4.68
N VAL A 442 -27.72 8.43 5.88
CA VAL A 442 -26.71 7.96 6.82
C VAL A 442 -27.39 7.65 8.13
N ASP A 443 -27.18 6.43 8.64
CA ASP A 443 -27.82 5.89 9.84
C ASP A 443 -29.35 5.94 9.77
N ASN A 444 -29.88 5.57 8.61
CA ASN A 444 -31.31 5.64 8.26
C ASN A 444 -31.93 7.06 8.29
N VAL A 445 -31.11 8.10 8.43
CA VAL A 445 -31.56 9.50 8.35
C VAL A 445 -31.26 10.04 6.95
N PHE A 446 -32.29 10.55 6.27
CA PHE A 446 -32.13 11.23 4.98
C PHE A 446 -31.18 12.43 5.13
N LYS A 447 -30.20 12.52 4.24
CA LYS A 447 -29.20 13.59 4.23
C LYS A 447 -29.46 14.55 3.08
N THR A 448 -29.50 14.04 1.86
CA THR A 448 -29.69 14.85 0.65
C THR A 448 -30.07 13.97 -0.53
N THR A 449 -30.59 14.59 -1.59
CA THR A 449 -30.62 14.02 -2.93
C THR A 449 -29.41 14.56 -3.69
N VAL A 450 -28.64 13.70 -4.36
CA VAL A 450 -27.53 14.09 -5.23
C VAL A 450 -27.83 13.70 -6.67
N SER A 451 -27.39 14.51 -7.64
CA SER A 451 -27.56 14.19 -9.05
C SER A 451 -26.25 13.66 -9.65
N THR A 452 -26.33 12.47 -10.23
CA THR A 452 -25.24 11.84 -10.97
C THR A 452 -25.36 12.07 -12.47
N TYR A 453 -26.27 12.97 -12.90
CA TYR A 453 -26.34 13.44 -14.28
C TYR A 453 -25.16 14.35 -14.63
N ASN A 454 -24.59 14.17 -15.82
CA ASN A 454 -23.78 15.18 -16.50
C ASN A 454 -23.87 15.02 -18.02
N ALA A 455 -23.85 16.12 -18.79
CA ALA A 455 -24.01 16.07 -20.25
C ALA A 455 -22.89 15.27 -20.94
N THR A 456 -21.67 15.35 -20.41
CA THR A 456 -20.52 14.53 -20.80
C THR A 456 -20.20 13.53 -19.69
N ARG A 457 -19.56 12.42 -20.03
CA ARG A 457 -19.16 11.46 -19.01
C ARG A 457 -17.98 12.00 -18.19
N LEU A 458 -18.09 11.94 -16.87
CA LEU A 458 -17.03 12.27 -15.91
C LEU A 458 -16.81 11.06 -15.00
N MET A 459 -15.58 10.60 -14.87
CA MET A 459 -15.23 9.38 -14.11
C MET A 459 -14.79 9.72 -12.69
N ASN A 460 -14.84 8.75 -11.77
CA ASN A 460 -14.31 8.88 -10.40
C ASN A 460 -14.83 10.10 -9.61
N GLN A 461 -16.10 10.47 -9.81
CA GLN A 461 -16.67 11.66 -9.19
C GLN A 461 -17.14 11.36 -7.77
N VAL A 462 -16.69 12.15 -6.81
CA VAL A 462 -17.26 12.15 -5.45
C VAL A 462 -18.63 12.82 -5.53
N VAL A 463 -19.70 12.03 -5.61
CA VAL A 463 -21.08 12.55 -5.73
C VAL A 463 -21.71 12.83 -4.37
N TYR A 464 -21.18 12.24 -3.31
CA TYR A 464 -21.55 12.54 -1.93
C TYR A 464 -20.36 12.35 -0.98
N GLN A 465 -20.27 13.20 0.04
CA GLN A 465 -19.29 13.12 1.11
C GLN A 465 -19.94 13.52 2.44
N ILE A 466 -19.62 12.79 3.50
CA ILE A 466 -19.86 13.20 4.88
C ILE A 466 -18.61 13.00 5.72
N THR A 467 -18.31 13.96 6.60
CA THR A 467 -17.17 13.94 7.52
C THR A 467 -17.63 14.36 8.92
N GLY A 468 -16.79 14.16 9.93
CA GLY A 468 -17.06 14.59 11.30
C GLY A 468 -18.15 13.78 12.00
N LEU A 469 -18.43 12.56 11.53
CA LEU A 469 -19.24 11.61 12.28
C LEU A 469 -18.52 11.22 13.58
N THR A 470 -19.29 10.89 14.61
CA THR A 470 -18.74 10.37 15.85
C THR A 470 -17.96 9.08 15.57
N PRO A 471 -16.74 8.87 16.07
CA PRO A 471 -16.03 7.62 15.84
C PRO A 471 -16.87 6.41 16.26
N GLY A 472 -17.17 5.52 15.31
CA GLY A 472 -18.05 4.38 15.55
C GLY A 472 -18.62 3.78 14.27
N SER A 473 -19.60 2.90 14.44
CA SER A 473 -20.27 2.22 13.33
C SER A 473 -21.38 3.09 12.75
N HIS A 474 -21.38 3.23 11.43
CA HIS A 474 -22.34 4.00 10.64
C HIS A 474 -22.78 3.22 9.40
N THR A 475 -23.94 3.57 8.84
CA THR A 475 -24.46 2.97 7.60
C THR A 475 -24.75 4.03 6.55
N LEU A 476 -24.11 3.94 5.38
CA LEU A 476 -24.49 4.69 4.18
C LEU A 476 -25.52 3.88 3.39
N LYS A 477 -26.60 4.52 2.93
CA LYS A 477 -27.56 3.95 1.99
C LYS A 477 -27.85 4.95 0.87
N ALA A 478 -27.77 4.51 -0.38
CA ALA A 478 -28.02 5.33 -1.55
C ALA A 478 -29.11 4.69 -2.41
N VAL A 479 -30.19 5.43 -2.69
CA VAL A 479 -31.41 4.92 -3.33
C VAL A 479 -31.63 5.61 -4.68
N LYS A 480 -31.75 4.84 -5.76
CA LYS A 480 -32.04 5.37 -7.10
C LYS A 480 -33.42 6.03 -7.14
N LYS A 481 -33.52 7.26 -7.63
CA LYS A 481 -34.80 7.98 -7.77
C LYS A 481 -35.20 8.25 -9.21
N THR A 482 -34.26 8.70 -10.03
CA THR A 482 -34.51 9.05 -11.44
C THR A 482 -33.37 8.56 -12.36
N GLY A 483 -33.40 8.93 -13.64
CA GLY A 483 -32.42 8.50 -14.64
C GLY A 483 -32.64 7.07 -15.15
N THR A 484 -31.94 6.70 -16.21
CA THR A 484 -31.90 5.32 -16.72
C THR A 484 -31.08 4.43 -15.81
N TYR A 485 -29.95 4.93 -15.28
CA TYR A 485 -29.03 4.16 -14.44
C TYR A 485 -28.71 4.87 -13.12
N MET A 486 -28.42 4.08 -12.09
CA MET A 486 -27.60 4.47 -10.93
C MET A 486 -26.42 3.52 -10.88
N LEU A 487 -25.21 4.06 -10.77
CA LEU A 487 -23.97 3.30 -10.70
C LEU A 487 -23.33 3.47 -9.33
N LEU A 488 -22.65 2.43 -8.88
CA LEU A 488 -21.70 2.42 -7.78
C LEU A 488 -20.37 1.93 -8.35
N ASP A 489 -19.34 2.76 -8.18
CA ASP A 489 -17.96 2.43 -8.54
C ASP A 489 -17.16 2.10 -7.27
N SER A 490 -17.09 3.04 -6.32
CA SER A 490 -16.37 2.81 -5.08
C SER A 490 -16.85 3.68 -3.92
N LEU A 491 -16.48 3.26 -2.70
CA LEU A 491 -16.63 4.07 -1.49
C LEU A 491 -15.25 4.41 -0.94
N ARG A 492 -15.11 5.54 -0.24
CA ARG A 492 -13.91 5.81 0.56
C ARG A 492 -14.31 6.11 2.00
N VAL A 493 -13.93 5.24 2.92
CA VAL A 493 -14.19 5.41 4.35
C VAL A 493 -13.06 6.22 4.96
N THR A 494 -13.40 7.26 5.71
CA THR A 494 -12.47 7.91 6.64
C THR A 494 -12.62 7.21 7.98
N PRO A 495 -11.56 6.55 8.48
CA PRO A 495 -11.63 5.86 9.76
C PRO A 495 -11.93 6.70 11.00
#